data_AF-A0A1H0RZ13-F1
#
_entry.id   AF-A0A1H0RZ13-F1
#
_cell.length_a   1.000
_cell.length_b   1.000
_cell.length_c   1.000
_cell.angle_alpha   90.00
_cell.angle_beta   90.00
_cell.angle_gamma   90.00
#
_symmetry.space_group_name_H-M   'P 1'
#
loop_
_entity.id
_entity.type
_entity.pdbx_description
1 polymer ?
#
loop_
_entity_poly.entity_id
_entity_poly.type
_entity_poly.pdbx_seq_one_letter_code
_entity_poly.pdbx_strand_id
1 'polypeptide(L)'
;MARGKPILSEERETISRGIARDMSHRCIAAELGRHPSVISRETARNGGNANYSAVTAQHRAEEQVEHPKARKLETRPELSLAVNEGFDKK
;
A
#
# COMPACT_ATOMS: atom_id res chain seq x y z
N MET A 1 -14.06 -1.39 5.65
CA MET A 1 -13.58 -2.08 4.43
C MET A 1 -12.28 -2.78 4.77
N ALA A 2 -12.21 -4.10 4.65
CA ALA A 2 -10.95 -4.83 4.85
C ALA A 2 -9.93 -4.33 3.81
N ARG A 3 -8.72 -3.97 4.26
CA ARG A 3 -7.63 -3.62 3.34
C ARG A 3 -7.29 -4.88 2.53
N GLY A 4 -7.37 -4.80 1.20
CA GLY A 4 -6.96 -5.91 0.33
C GLY A 4 -5.48 -6.27 0.54
N LYS A 5 -5.09 -7.51 0.18
CA LYS A 5 -3.70 -7.98 0.33
C LYS A 5 -2.73 -6.98 -0.32
N PRO A 6 -1.74 -6.45 0.41
CA PRO A 6 -0.77 -5.49 -0.11
C PRO A 6 0.03 -6.06 -1.29
N ILE A 7 0.57 -5.17 -2.11
CA ILE A 7 1.46 -5.54 -3.22
C ILE A 7 2.87 -5.66 -2.67
N LEU A 8 3.49 -6.82 -2.87
CA LEU A 8 4.87 -7.11 -2.45
C LEU A 8 5.88 -6.50 -3.43
N SER A 9 7.14 -6.37 -3.00
CA SER A 9 8.24 -5.87 -3.84
C SER A 9 8.40 -6.71 -5.13
N GLU A 10 8.33 -8.03 -5.01
CA GLU A 10 8.38 -8.98 -6.14
C GLU A 10 7.23 -8.74 -7.13
N GLU A 11 6.01 -8.52 -6.63
CA GLU A 11 4.84 -8.24 -7.47
C GLU A 11 5.00 -6.90 -8.21
N ARG A 12 5.60 -5.87 -7.57
CA ARG A 12 5.92 -4.60 -8.24
C ARG A 12 6.96 -4.77 -9.33
N GLU A 13 7.95 -5.64 -9.13
CA GLU A 13 8.95 -5.94 -10.15
C GLU A 13 8.31 -6.66 -11.36
N THR A 14 7.41 -7.62 -11.14
CA THR A 14 6.64 -8.24 -12.23
C THR A 14 5.81 -7.21 -12.99
N ILE A 15 5.19 -6.25 -12.29
CA ILE A 15 4.46 -5.15 -12.94
C ILE A 15 5.40 -4.31 -13.81
N SER A 16 6.57 -3.93 -13.29
CA SER A 16 7.56 -3.13 -14.03
C SER A 16 8.05 -3.86 -15.28
N ARG A 17 8.40 -5.15 -15.16
CA ARG A 17 8.81 -5.99 -16.30
C ARG A 17 7.68 -6.19 -17.31
N GLY A 18 6.45 -6.35 -16.85
CA GLY A 18 5.29 -6.47 -17.70
C GLY A 18 5.03 -5.20 -18.52
N ILE A 19 5.14 -4.04 -17.87
CA ILE A 19 5.02 -2.73 -18.55
C ILE A 19 6.14 -2.54 -19.58
N ALA A 20 7.39 -2.88 -19.23
CA ALA A 20 8.53 -2.79 -20.15
C ALA A 20 8.40 -3.72 -21.38
N ARG A 21 7.53 -4.73 -21.30
CA ARG A 21 7.17 -5.64 -22.40
C ARG A 21 5.86 -5.24 -23.11
N ASP A 22 5.33 -4.04 -22.84
CA ASP A 22 4.04 -3.56 -23.33
C ASP A 22 2.86 -4.51 -23.06
N MET A 23 2.94 -5.30 -21.98
CA MET A 23 1.87 -6.20 -21.58
C MET A 23 0.67 -5.40 -21.06
N SER A 24 -0.54 -5.86 -21.40
CA SER A 24 -1.76 -5.27 -20.85
C SER A 24 -1.85 -5.51 -19.34
N HIS A 25 -2.53 -4.60 -18.61
CA HIS A 25 -2.79 -4.78 -17.17
C HIS A 25 -3.51 -6.09 -16.85
N ARG A 26 -4.32 -6.63 -17.77
CA ARG A 26 -4.97 -7.94 -17.59
C ARG A 26 -3.98 -9.10 -17.62
N CYS A 27 -3.01 -9.07 -18.54
CA CYS A 27 -1.97 -10.09 -18.64
C CYS A 27 -1.11 -10.11 -17.37
N ILE A 28 -0.64 -8.95 -16.94
CA ILE A 28 0.16 -8.80 -15.72
C ILE A 28 -0.63 -9.27 -14.49
N ALA A 29 -1.91 -8.92 -14.41
CA ALA A 29 -2.76 -9.33 -13.31
C ALA A 29 -2.99 -10.84 -13.27
N ALA A 30 -3.16 -11.47 -14.44
CA ALA A 30 -3.29 -12.92 -14.55
C ALA A 30 -2.02 -13.65 -14.09
N GLU A 31 -0.84 -13.17 -14.47
CA GLU A 31 0.45 -13.70 -14.02
C GLU A 31 0.62 -13.61 -12.50
N LEU A 32 0.15 -12.53 -11.90
CA LEU A 32 0.21 -12.30 -10.46
C LEU A 32 -0.95 -12.93 -9.66
N GLY A 33 -1.94 -13.52 -10.32
CA GLY A 33 -3.17 -13.98 -9.65
C GLY A 33 -3.93 -12.84 -8.95
N ARG A 34 -3.83 -11.61 -9.47
CA ARG A 34 -4.47 -10.40 -8.93
C ARG A 34 -5.59 -9.92 -9.85
N HIS A 35 -6.46 -9.06 -9.33
CA HIS A 35 -7.47 -8.41 -10.15
C HIS A 35 -6.83 -7.27 -10.98
N PRO A 36 -7.19 -7.05 -12.27
CA PRO A 36 -6.61 -6.00 -13.12
C PRO A 36 -6.68 -4.58 -12.52
N SER A 37 -7.72 -4.29 -11.73
CA SER A 37 -7.83 -3.01 -11.01
C SER A 37 -6.76 -2.79 -9.94
N VAL A 38 -6.10 -3.85 -9.45
CA VAL A 38 -4.93 -3.75 -8.57
C VAL A 38 -3.76 -3.14 -9.35
N ILE A 39 -3.46 -3.68 -10.54
CA ILE A 39 -2.37 -3.19 -11.39
C ILE A 39 -2.63 -1.76 -11.85
N SER A 40 -3.85 -1.46 -12.31
CA SER A 40 -4.23 -0.11 -12.72
C SER A 40 -4.09 0.92 -11.58
N ARG A 41 -4.55 0.60 -10.37
CA ARG A 41 -4.41 1.52 -9.22
C ARG A 41 -2.96 1.67 -8.78
N GLU A 42 -2.19 0.61 -8.85
CA GLU A 42 -0.77 0.60 -8.51
C GLU A 42 0.03 1.47 -9.48
N THR A 43 -0.16 1.32 -10.79
CA THR A 43 0.57 2.13 -11.78
C THR A 43 0.10 3.58 -11.73
N ALA A 44 -1.21 3.84 -11.65
CA ALA A 44 -1.76 5.20 -11.59
C ALA A 44 -1.24 6.01 -10.39
N ARG A 45 -1.02 5.36 -9.24
CA ARG A 45 -0.48 6.03 -8.03
C ARG A 45 1.03 6.30 -8.10
N ASN A 46 1.74 5.61 -8.99
CA ASN A 46 3.20 5.60 -9.06
C ASN A 46 3.72 6.07 -10.43
N GLY A 47 3.05 7.06 -11.04
CA GLY A 47 3.53 7.74 -12.26
C GLY A 47 2.97 7.22 -13.58
N GLY A 48 2.08 6.24 -13.57
CA GLY A 48 1.51 5.61 -14.77
C GLY A 48 2.52 4.69 -15.46
N ASN A 49 2.08 4.00 -16.53
CA ASN A 49 2.93 3.00 -17.20
C ASN A 49 4.26 3.60 -17.70
N ALA A 50 4.25 4.82 -18.25
CA ALA A 50 5.44 5.45 -18.81
C ALA A 50 6.54 5.77 -17.78
N ASN A 51 6.17 5.99 -16.51
CA ASN A 51 7.10 6.38 -15.45
C ASN A 51 7.10 5.40 -14.27
N TYR A 52 6.54 4.21 -14.45
CA TYR A 52 6.40 3.25 -13.35
C TYR A 52 7.76 2.66 -12.97
N SER A 53 8.15 2.86 -11.71
CA SER A 53 9.35 2.27 -11.11
C SER A 53 8.96 1.44 -9.89
N ALA A 54 9.30 0.15 -9.90
CA ALA A 54 9.04 -0.76 -8.77
C ALA A 54 9.72 -0.26 -7.48
N VAL A 55 10.94 0.26 -7.59
CA VAL A 55 11.72 0.80 -6.46
C VAL A 55 11.04 2.02 -5.86
N THR A 56 10.64 2.98 -6.69
CA THR A 56 9.96 4.20 -6.21
C THR A 56 8.61 3.87 -5.58
N ALA A 57 7.87 2.93 -6.17
CA ALA A 57 6.59 2.47 -5.64
C ALA A 57 6.74 1.74 -4.29
N GLN A 58 7.82 0.98 -4.12
CA GLN A 58 8.14 0.30 -2.85
C GLN A 58 8.52 1.32 -1.77
N HIS A 59 9.42 2.26 -2.07
CA HIS A 59 9.82 3.30 -1.12
C HIS A 59 8.61 4.13 -0.63
N ARG A 60 7.72 4.51 -1.56
CA ARG A 60 6.46 5.19 -1.22
C ARG A 60 5.57 4.35 -0.30
N ALA A 61 5.54 3.03 -0.50
CA ALA A 61 4.75 2.14 0.36
C ALA A 61 5.35 2.05 1.76
N GLU A 62 6.67 2.00 1.88
CA GLU A 62 7.41 2.01 3.16
C GLU A 62 7.16 3.31 3.93
N GLU A 63 7.29 4.47 3.26
CA GLU A 63 6.97 5.79 3.86
C GLU A 63 5.53 5.89 4.39
N GLN A 64 4.57 5.23 3.71
CA GLN A 64 3.17 5.20 4.15
C GLN A 64 2.93 4.25 5.33
N VAL A 65 3.70 3.17 5.43
CA VAL A 65 3.62 2.24 6.56
C VAL A 65 4.19 2.90 7.82
N GLU A 66 5.23 3.72 7.69
CA GLU A 66 5.99 4.29 8.80
C GLU A 66 5.22 5.33 9.65
N HIS A 67 3.99 5.71 9.26
CA HIS A 67 3.07 6.62 9.96
C HIS A 67 3.76 7.69 10.86
N PRO A 68 4.31 8.79 10.28
CA PRO A 68 5.15 9.78 10.97
C PRO A 68 4.46 10.71 11.98
N LYS A 69 3.32 10.31 12.55
CA LYS A 69 2.59 11.10 13.54
C LYS A 69 2.42 10.26 14.80
N ALA A 70 3.05 10.71 15.89
CA ALA A 70 2.87 10.13 17.21
C ALA A 70 1.38 9.93 17.49
N ARG A 71 1.01 8.76 18.01
CA ARG A 71 -0.41 8.39 18.15
C ARG A 71 -1.10 9.38 19.09
N LYS A 72 -2.40 9.60 18.90
CA LYS A 72 -3.18 10.52 19.75
C LYS A 72 -3.07 10.18 21.24
N LEU A 73 -2.91 8.90 21.57
CA LEU A 73 -2.75 8.42 22.95
C LEU A 73 -1.33 8.68 23.50
N GLU A 74 -0.32 8.71 22.64
CA GLU A 74 1.08 9.01 23.02
C GLU A 74 1.30 10.51 23.22
N THR A 75 0.55 11.35 22.49
CA THR A 75 0.69 12.81 22.54
C THR A 75 -0.27 13.52 23.49
N ARG A 76 -1.35 12.84 23.91
CA ARG A 76 -2.40 13.42 24.77
C ARG A 76 -2.70 12.48 25.93
N PRO A 77 -2.08 12.68 27.11
CA PRO A 77 -2.26 11.82 28.28
C PRO A 77 -3.72 11.66 28.69
N GLU A 78 -4.51 12.71 28.55
CA GLU A 78 -5.94 12.73 28.90
C GLU A 78 -6.77 11.73 28.07
N LEU A 79 -6.41 11.54 26.80
CA LEU A 79 -7.05 10.54 25.94
C LEU A 79 -6.65 9.11 26.34
N SER A 80 -5.39 8.92 26.77
CA SER A 80 -4.92 7.61 27.25
C SER A 80 -5.65 7.20 28.53
N LEU A 81 -5.77 8.12 29.49
CA LEU A 81 -6.49 7.90 30.75
C LEU A 81 -7.97 7.57 30.51
N ALA A 82 -8.66 8.36 29.69
CA ALA A 82 -10.08 8.12 29.40
C ALA A 82 -10.35 6.78 28.72
N VAL A 83 -9.43 6.32 27.85
CA VAL A 83 -9.52 5.00 27.20
C VAL A 83 -9.33 3.88 28.23
N ASN A 84 -8.33 3.99 29.11
CA ASN A 84 -8.06 3.00 30.16
C ASN A 84 -9.21 2.91 31.18
N GLU A 85 -9.76 4.04 31.63
CA GLU A 85 -10.96 4.04 32.49
C GLU A 85 -12.16 3.36 31.83
N GLY A 86 -12.28 3.45 30.50
CA GLY A 86 -13.32 2.75 29.74
C GLY A 86 -13.13 1.24 29.67
N PHE A 87 -11.89 0.76 29.82
CA PHE A 87 -11.57 -0.68 29.89
C PHE A 87 -11.82 -1.24 31.29
N ASP A 88 -11.55 -0.47 32.35
CA ASP A 88 -11.74 -0.92 33.75
C ASP A 88 -13.22 -1.02 34.17
N LYS A 89 -14.13 -0.39 33.41
CA LYS A 89 -15.58 -0.39 33.67
C LYS A 89 -16.34 -1.53 32.98
N LYS A 90 -15.63 -2.52 32.42
CA LYS A 90 -16.18 -3.64 31.65
C LYS A 90 -15.85 -4.98 32.30
#